data_AF-A0A5K4ESV7-F1
#
_entry.id   AF-A0A5K4ESV7-F1
#
_cell.length_a   1.000
_cell.length_b   1.000
_cell.length_c   1.000
_cell.angle_alpha   90.00
_cell.angle_beta   90.00
_cell.angle_gamma   90.00
#
_symmetry.space_group_name_H-M   'P 1'
#
loop_
_entity.id
_entity.type
_entity.pdbx_description
1 polymer ?
#
loop_
_entity_poly.entity_id
_entity_poly.type
_entity_poly.pdbx_seq_one_letter_code
_entity_poly.pdbx_strand_id
1 'polypeptide(L)'
;MVNYKLNEDCSLKEFDDWLTASSRLHTTYPGRSLLKISNKLKFGQRGLIACCEIKSKQCCYSVPLDDLHLVLTPLRCAYLLNHCPCFEHSKRYQANLNSLDTLIAFMYHCKCSTSTKCILRKIWAPYLSVLPEVYLDPLSCILLDTDCLFERIFTINSPDYFHSNDINIKLKRLLTRLLRSWNCIKPIFTNNNDCTKGLHYKGYDIPPKEFLWAWCTVNSRCVSCPFKESLSQVQHLYNLLISFDLKDLSFCNDFEVVSLFMNEKNNHTISLIPFFDFFNHDQNVPTALSLSKTGLSLELYLERSVSAGEQVLINYGAHDNLTLLTEYGFILPFDEKNTNEVIYLSYRFIMDLFHNLIDSFITLTSSISISSCDSATVSNLVESFTDNQTVEDKFKILPQFYYSLGLYFHQILEKLDLCLPDHSTDNNDGDGNDDDGDDVTWSSVYLSLNSNNNNSGPSYHLGLILFLMYTFISNINNNDAQQQCYQSLDNLYNISENTIYSTIQTLLNRIYTILLEQLKDDREKIVHLMNNPTCQHNLSTLMSSASLTSICLVDQFCKEFLYYFDQRECFIKSLTIISMCYMLVPSRTVTGVFSPCLPLELESQNLLQRFFFVYI
;
A
#
# COMPACT_ATOMS: atom_id res chain seq x y z
N MET A 1 -15.43 -32.43 -6.56
CA MET A 1 -16.17 -31.72 -5.48
C MET A 1 -16.25 -32.52 -4.18
N VAL A 2 -16.78 -33.76 -4.14
CA VAL A 2 -16.91 -34.52 -2.87
C VAL A 2 -15.58 -34.77 -2.15
N ASN A 3 -14.54 -35.23 -2.86
CA ASN A 3 -13.21 -35.45 -2.26
C ASN A 3 -12.53 -34.16 -1.80
N TYR A 4 -12.79 -33.03 -2.44
CA TYR A 4 -12.21 -31.74 -2.04
C TYR A 4 -12.82 -31.23 -0.75
N LYS A 5 -14.15 -31.31 -0.67
CA LYS A 5 -14.88 -30.93 0.53
C LYS A 5 -14.48 -31.79 1.72
N LEU A 6 -14.30 -33.10 1.50
CA LEU A 6 -13.79 -34.03 2.51
C LEU A 6 -12.35 -33.68 2.98
N ASN A 7 -11.44 -33.35 2.06
CA ASN A 7 -10.08 -32.95 2.41
C ASN A 7 -10.07 -31.60 3.17
N GLU A 8 -10.84 -30.63 2.72
CA GLU A 8 -10.93 -29.32 3.36
C GLU A 8 -11.54 -29.40 4.77
N ASP A 9 -12.60 -30.21 4.94
CA ASP A 9 -13.19 -30.50 6.26
C ASP A 9 -12.19 -31.25 7.17
N CYS A 10 -11.34 -32.13 6.60
CA CYS A 10 -10.28 -32.82 7.34
C CYS A 10 -9.19 -31.86 7.81
N SER A 11 -8.66 -31.00 6.93
CA SER A 11 -7.63 -30.01 7.27
C SER A 11 -8.13 -29.01 8.32
N LEU A 12 -9.38 -28.54 8.21
CA LEU A 12 -9.98 -27.65 9.22
C LEU A 12 -10.12 -28.35 10.58
N LYS A 13 -10.46 -29.64 10.59
CA LYS A 13 -10.54 -30.42 11.83
C LYS A 13 -9.15 -30.62 12.45
N GLU A 14 -8.15 -31.00 11.66
CA GLU A 14 -6.77 -31.15 12.15
C GLU A 14 -6.23 -29.82 12.70
N PHE A 15 -6.57 -28.71 12.07
CA PHE A 15 -6.23 -27.38 12.58
C PHE A 15 -6.96 -27.04 13.89
N ASP A 16 -8.25 -27.35 14.01
CA ASP A 16 -9.00 -27.13 15.25
C ASP A 16 -8.49 -28.00 16.42
N ASP A 17 -8.14 -29.26 16.13
CA ASP A 17 -7.51 -30.19 17.07
C ASP A 17 -6.14 -29.65 17.50
N TRP A 18 -5.33 -29.14 16.57
CA TRP A 18 -4.03 -28.51 16.84
C TRP A 18 -4.15 -27.27 17.74
N LEU A 19 -5.12 -26.40 17.47
CA LEU A 19 -5.40 -25.24 18.32
C LEU A 19 -5.90 -25.64 19.73
N THR A 20 -6.50 -26.82 19.88
CA THR A 20 -7.07 -27.30 21.17
C THR A 20 -6.07 -28.13 21.97
N ALA A 21 -5.08 -28.75 21.32
CA ALA A 21 -4.03 -29.53 21.97
C ALA A 21 -3.28 -28.73 23.05
N SER A 22 -3.25 -27.40 22.92
CA SER A 22 -2.73 -26.42 23.90
C SER A 22 -3.51 -26.32 25.23
N SER A 23 -4.40 -27.29 25.52
CA SER A 23 -5.31 -27.36 26.69
C SER A 23 -4.71 -27.22 28.10
N ARG A 24 -3.41 -26.96 28.27
CA ARG A 24 -2.74 -26.82 29.57
C ARG A 24 -2.05 -25.48 29.80
N LEU A 25 -2.04 -24.58 28.81
CA LEU A 25 -1.62 -23.19 28.95
C LEU A 25 -2.81 -22.34 29.41
N HIS A 26 -2.57 -21.10 29.87
CA HIS A 26 -3.60 -20.28 30.52
C HIS A 26 -4.96 -20.36 29.79
N THR A 27 -6.02 -20.80 30.50
CA THR A 27 -7.36 -20.83 29.92
C THR A 27 -7.85 -19.40 29.71
N THR A 28 -7.68 -18.89 28.50
CA THR A 28 -8.20 -17.59 28.10
C THR A 28 -9.69 -17.73 27.82
N TYR A 29 -10.52 -16.96 28.53
CA TYR A 29 -11.91 -16.77 28.13
C TYR A 29 -12.01 -15.43 27.38
N PRO A 30 -12.63 -15.36 26.19
CA PRO A 30 -13.38 -16.43 25.53
C PRO A 30 -12.53 -17.44 24.75
N GLY A 31 -11.23 -17.22 24.58
CA GLY A 31 -10.41 -18.03 23.70
C GLY A 31 -10.92 -17.91 22.26
N ARG A 32 -11.30 -19.05 21.67
CA ARG A 32 -11.95 -19.17 20.36
C ARG A 32 -13.45 -19.50 20.45
N SER A 33 -13.98 -19.73 21.65
CA SER A 33 -15.27 -20.40 21.86
C SER A 33 -16.48 -19.66 21.27
N LEU A 34 -16.37 -18.35 21.06
CA LEU A 34 -17.44 -17.52 20.49
C LEU A 34 -17.44 -17.51 18.96
N LEU A 35 -16.45 -18.14 18.32
CA LEU A 35 -16.16 -18.00 16.90
C LEU A 35 -16.03 -19.37 16.23
N LYS A 36 -16.40 -19.44 14.96
CA LYS A 36 -16.24 -20.63 14.13
C LYS A 36 -15.81 -20.26 12.72
N ILE A 37 -14.89 -21.04 12.15
CA ILE A 37 -14.50 -20.91 10.74
C ILE A 37 -15.65 -21.35 9.83
N SER A 38 -15.95 -20.54 8.81
CA SER A 38 -16.96 -20.80 7.79
C SER A 38 -16.43 -20.49 6.40
N ASN A 39 -16.72 -21.39 5.45
CA ASN A 39 -16.52 -21.16 4.01
C ASN A 39 -17.82 -20.69 3.32
N LYS A 40 -18.93 -20.56 4.07
CA LYS A 40 -20.25 -20.21 3.53
C LYS A 40 -20.54 -18.73 3.76
N LEU A 41 -19.67 -17.89 3.22
CA LEU A 41 -19.71 -16.45 3.41
C LEU A 41 -20.06 -15.74 2.10
N LYS A 42 -20.59 -14.52 2.21
CA LYS A 42 -20.84 -13.67 1.04
C LYS A 42 -19.54 -13.14 0.44
N PHE A 43 -18.54 -12.87 1.28
CA PHE A 43 -17.28 -12.23 0.92
C PHE A 43 -16.12 -12.90 1.69
N GLY A 44 -14.89 -12.79 1.16
CA GLY A 44 -13.66 -13.26 1.82
C GLY A 44 -13.36 -14.76 1.69
N GLN A 45 -14.19 -15.52 0.96
CA GLN A 45 -14.11 -16.98 0.79
C GLN A 45 -14.28 -17.76 2.10
N ARG A 46 -13.33 -17.63 3.02
CA ARG A 46 -13.32 -18.21 4.36
C ARG A 46 -13.17 -17.10 5.41
N GLY A 47 -13.82 -17.29 6.54
CA GLY A 47 -13.69 -16.36 7.66
C GLY A 47 -14.39 -16.83 8.92
N LEU A 48 -14.55 -15.94 9.90
CA LEU A 48 -15.11 -16.26 11.20
C LEU A 48 -16.57 -15.81 11.33
N ILE A 49 -17.43 -16.68 11.86
CA ILE A 49 -18.82 -16.35 12.23
C ILE A 49 -19.01 -16.47 13.74
N ALA A 50 -19.94 -15.68 14.28
CA ALA A 50 -20.29 -15.72 15.70
C ALA A 50 -21.13 -16.97 16.03
N CYS A 51 -20.71 -17.75 17.03
CA CYS A 51 -21.46 -18.91 17.52
C CYS A 51 -22.69 -18.53 18.35
N CYS A 52 -22.65 -17.35 18.96
CA CYS A 52 -23.73 -16.76 19.75
C CYS A 52 -23.71 -15.24 19.56
N GLU A 53 -24.65 -14.53 20.19
CA GLU A 53 -24.58 -13.07 20.23
C GLU A 53 -23.28 -12.61 20.93
N ILE A 54 -22.55 -11.70 20.29
CA ILE A 54 -21.38 -11.02 20.86
C ILE A 54 -21.79 -9.56 21.05
N LYS A 55 -21.72 -9.07 22.29
CA LYS A 55 -22.14 -7.70 22.61
C LYS A 55 -21.06 -6.69 22.24
N SER A 56 -21.46 -5.46 21.94
CA SER A 56 -20.55 -4.32 21.85
C SER A 56 -19.65 -4.23 23.10
N LYS A 57 -18.36 -3.97 22.89
CA LYS A 57 -17.26 -3.89 23.87
C LYS A 57 -16.98 -5.20 24.61
N GLN A 58 -17.52 -6.32 24.12
CA GLN A 58 -17.17 -7.64 24.63
C GLN A 58 -15.89 -8.14 23.95
N CYS A 59 -15.01 -8.78 24.72
CA CYS A 59 -13.91 -9.55 24.16
C CYS A 59 -14.49 -10.72 23.35
N CYS A 60 -14.20 -10.79 22.06
CA CYS A 60 -14.71 -11.83 21.17
C CYS A 60 -13.68 -12.95 20.92
N TYR A 61 -12.40 -12.63 21.06
CA TYR A 61 -11.29 -13.56 20.87
C TYR A 61 -10.15 -13.23 21.83
N SER A 62 -9.51 -14.27 22.39
CA SER A 62 -8.35 -14.11 23.26
C SER A 62 -7.32 -15.20 22.97
N VAL A 63 -6.10 -14.82 22.60
CA VAL A 63 -5.01 -15.77 22.35
C VAL A 63 -3.97 -15.70 23.48
N PRO A 64 -3.61 -16.85 24.09
CA PRO A 64 -2.57 -16.87 25.10
C PRO A 64 -1.20 -16.50 24.50
N LEU A 65 -0.42 -15.72 25.24
CA LEU A 65 0.96 -15.37 24.87
C LEU A 65 1.99 -16.40 25.37
N ASP A 66 1.60 -17.27 26.30
CA ASP A 66 2.43 -18.38 26.82
C ASP A 66 2.44 -19.62 25.92
N ASP A 67 1.78 -19.56 24.76
CA ASP A 67 1.90 -20.55 23.70
C ASP A 67 2.77 -20.04 22.54
N LEU A 68 3.88 -20.73 22.26
CA LEU A 68 4.81 -20.37 21.20
C LEU A 68 4.22 -20.60 19.79
N HIS A 69 3.22 -21.47 19.66
CA HIS A 69 2.60 -21.82 18.37
C HIS A 69 1.60 -20.80 17.85
N LEU A 70 0.90 -20.13 18.78
CA LEU A 70 -0.30 -19.35 18.48
C LEU A 70 -0.01 -17.87 18.19
N VAL A 71 1.18 -17.39 18.52
CA VAL A 71 1.61 -16.03 18.17
C VAL A 71 3.04 -16.11 17.64
N LEU A 72 3.18 -15.96 16.33
CA LEU A 72 4.44 -15.99 15.59
C LEU A 72 4.95 -14.57 15.40
N THR A 73 5.78 -14.11 16.34
CA THR A 73 6.47 -12.82 16.23
C THR A 73 7.82 -12.99 15.54
N PRO A 74 8.43 -11.92 15.01
CA PRO A 74 9.78 -11.97 14.46
C PRO A 74 10.80 -12.56 15.43
N LEU A 75 10.74 -12.22 16.74
CA LEU A 75 11.70 -12.74 17.71
C LEU A 75 11.54 -14.25 17.90
N ARG A 76 10.29 -14.73 18.00
CA ARG A 76 10.00 -16.16 18.10
C ARG A 76 10.43 -16.89 16.84
N CYS A 77 10.11 -16.37 15.66
CA CYS A 77 10.45 -16.96 14.37
C CYS A 77 11.97 -17.04 14.16
N ALA A 78 12.72 -15.97 14.44
CA ALA A 78 14.19 -16.00 14.38
C ALA A 78 14.76 -17.05 15.35
N TYR A 79 14.28 -17.07 16.59
CA TYR A 79 14.73 -18.04 17.58
C TYR A 79 14.46 -19.48 17.13
N LEU A 80 13.26 -19.76 16.62
CA LEU A 80 12.86 -21.06 16.10
C LEU A 80 13.69 -21.49 14.89
N LEU A 81 13.98 -20.58 13.96
CA LEU A 81 14.84 -20.86 12.79
C LEU A 81 16.26 -21.23 13.24
N ASN A 82 16.85 -20.48 14.17
CA ASN A 82 18.20 -20.73 14.67
C ASN A 82 18.34 -22.10 15.37
N HIS A 83 17.26 -22.60 15.96
CA HIS A 83 17.22 -23.91 16.62
C HIS A 83 16.66 -25.03 15.73
N CYS A 84 16.35 -24.77 14.46
CA CYS A 84 15.87 -25.82 13.57
C CYS A 84 17.04 -26.68 13.04
N PRO A 85 16.99 -28.02 13.16
CA PRO A 85 18.05 -28.92 12.69
C PRO A 85 18.36 -28.80 11.20
N CYS A 86 17.44 -28.25 10.40
CA CYS A 86 17.66 -27.96 8.99
C CYS A 86 18.84 -27.01 8.73
N PHE A 87 19.26 -26.23 9.73
CA PHE A 87 20.33 -25.25 9.57
C PHE A 87 21.61 -25.57 10.37
N GLU A 88 21.71 -26.75 11.00
CA GLU A 88 22.91 -27.19 11.75
C GLU A 88 24.21 -27.13 10.91
N HIS A 89 24.08 -27.32 9.59
CA HIS A 89 25.20 -27.28 8.65
C HIS A 89 25.37 -25.92 7.94
N SER A 90 24.50 -24.95 8.19
CA SER A 90 24.55 -23.60 7.60
C SER A 90 25.59 -22.72 8.30
N LYS A 91 26.84 -23.20 8.37
CA LYS A 91 27.95 -22.57 9.13
C LYS A 91 28.51 -21.27 8.53
N ARG A 92 27.90 -20.72 7.48
CA ARG A 92 28.48 -19.62 6.68
C ARG A 92 27.54 -18.46 6.35
N TYR A 93 26.24 -18.58 6.60
CA TYR A 93 25.27 -17.62 6.11
C TYR A 93 24.41 -17.14 7.26
N GLN A 94 24.85 -16.06 7.88
CA GLN A 94 24.03 -15.25 8.77
C GLN A 94 23.36 -14.17 7.92
N ALA A 95 22.04 -14.08 7.97
CA ALA A 95 21.30 -12.97 7.38
C ALA A 95 20.80 -12.06 8.49
N ASN A 96 21.01 -10.76 8.32
CA ASN A 96 20.40 -9.75 9.18
C ASN A 96 19.06 -9.36 8.54
N LEU A 97 17.96 -9.81 9.15
CA LEU A 97 16.62 -9.64 8.61
C LEU A 97 15.84 -8.59 9.41
N ASN A 98 14.99 -7.82 8.70
CA ASN A 98 13.98 -7.01 9.35
C ASN A 98 12.83 -7.89 9.89
N SER A 99 11.85 -7.26 10.53
CA SER A 99 10.72 -7.97 11.15
C SER A 99 9.88 -8.75 10.13
N LEU A 100 9.54 -8.16 8.99
CA LEU A 100 8.74 -8.80 7.94
C LEU A 100 9.49 -9.98 7.32
N ASP A 101 10.74 -9.76 6.92
CA ASP A 101 11.59 -10.76 6.28
C ASP A 101 11.82 -11.97 7.17
N THR A 102 11.87 -11.78 8.48
CA THR A 102 11.98 -12.88 9.46
C THR A 102 10.74 -13.76 9.47
N LEU A 103 9.55 -13.18 9.42
CA LEU A 103 8.30 -13.93 9.28
C LEU A 103 8.23 -14.64 7.92
N ILE A 104 8.67 -13.98 6.84
CA ILE A 104 8.69 -14.55 5.49
C ILE A 104 9.64 -15.75 5.45
N ALA A 105 10.85 -15.63 6.00
CA ALA A 105 11.83 -16.71 6.06
C ALA A 105 11.28 -17.91 6.85
N PHE A 106 10.57 -17.67 7.95
CA PHE A 106 9.92 -18.71 8.73
C PHE A 106 8.83 -19.45 7.95
N MET A 107 7.90 -18.71 7.34
CA MET A 107 6.82 -19.30 6.53
C MET A 107 7.37 -20.03 5.31
N TYR A 108 8.37 -19.46 4.65
CA TYR A 108 9.04 -20.08 3.51
C TYR A 108 9.70 -21.40 3.91
N HIS A 109 10.46 -21.41 5.00
CA HIS A 109 11.09 -22.63 5.51
C HIS A 109 10.07 -23.71 5.83
N CYS A 110 9.00 -23.36 6.53
CA CYS A 110 7.95 -24.31 6.91
C CYS A 110 7.25 -24.91 5.67
N LYS A 111 7.07 -24.13 4.61
CA LYS A 111 6.47 -24.58 3.34
C LYS A 111 7.42 -25.45 2.51
N CYS A 112 8.68 -25.05 2.35
CA CYS A 112 9.60 -25.66 1.39
C CYS A 112 10.49 -26.77 1.96
N SER A 113 10.58 -26.90 3.29
CA SER A 113 11.46 -27.90 3.91
C SER A 113 11.04 -29.34 3.59
N THR A 114 11.90 -30.07 2.90
CA THR A 114 11.71 -31.50 2.56
C THR A 114 12.32 -32.44 3.61
N SER A 115 13.07 -31.90 4.58
CA SER A 115 13.73 -32.70 5.61
C SER A 115 12.72 -33.38 6.52
N THR A 116 12.82 -34.70 6.65
CA THR A 116 12.03 -35.49 7.61
C THR A 116 12.36 -35.15 9.07
N LYS A 117 13.49 -34.47 9.30
CA LYS A 117 13.93 -33.93 10.60
C LYS A 117 13.45 -32.51 10.85
N CYS A 118 12.78 -31.85 9.89
CA CYS A 118 12.29 -30.48 10.10
C CYS A 118 11.16 -30.47 11.13
N ILE A 119 11.41 -29.82 12.25
CA ILE A 119 10.50 -29.77 13.39
C ILE A 119 9.44 -28.70 13.15
N LEU A 120 9.87 -27.52 12.66
CA LEU A 120 8.98 -26.39 12.40
C LEU A 120 7.87 -26.77 11.41
N ARG A 121 8.23 -27.42 10.29
CA ARG A 121 7.24 -27.93 9.34
C ARG A 121 6.22 -28.86 9.99
N LYS A 122 6.64 -29.76 10.88
CA LYS A 122 5.72 -30.71 11.54
C LYS A 122 4.76 -30.01 12.48
N ILE A 123 5.26 -29.08 13.28
CA ILE A 123 4.47 -28.32 14.24
C ILE A 123 3.38 -27.51 13.54
N TRP A 124 3.75 -26.70 12.54
CA TRP A 124 2.82 -25.79 11.88
C TRP A 124 2.10 -26.40 10.68
N ALA A 125 2.29 -27.70 10.39
CA ALA A 125 1.60 -28.38 9.27
C ALA A 125 0.07 -28.18 9.28
N PRO A 126 -0.65 -28.28 10.42
CA PRO A 126 -2.08 -28.02 10.45
C PRO A 126 -2.43 -26.59 10.04
N TYR A 127 -1.69 -25.59 10.52
CA TYR A 127 -1.87 -24.19 10.12
C TYR A 127 -1.57 -23.96 8.63
N LEU A 128 -0.46 -24.49 8.12
CA LEU A 128 -0.09 -24.39 6.71
C LEU A 128 -1.14 -25.03 5.78
N SER A 129 -1.84 -26.06 6.24
CA SER A 129 -2.87 -26.78 5.46
C SER A 129 -4.18 -26.00 5.30
N VAL A 130 -4.44 -25.02 6.18
CA VAL A 130 -5.66 -24.21 6.13
C VAL A 130 -5.44 -22.84 5.49
N LEU A 131 -4.19 -22.43 5.25
CA LEU A 131 -3.89 -21.21 4.50
C LEU A 131 -4.23 -21.36 3.01
N PRO A 132 -4.46 -20.25 2.27
CA PRO A 132 -4.66 -20.30 0.82
C PRO A 132 -3.52 -21.03 0.11
N GLU A 133 -3.83 -21.86 -0.88
CA GLU A 133 -2.79 -22.55 -1.67
C GLU A 133 -2.04 -21.58 -2.59
N VAL A 134 -2.76 -20.60 -3.14
CA VAL A 134 -2.27 -19.59 -4.09
C VAL A 134 -2.94 -18.26 -3.74
N TYR A 135 -2.17 -17.18 -3.79
CA TYR A 135 -2.69 -15.81 -3.76
C TYR A 135 -2.85 -15.34 -5.21
N LEU A 136 -3.96 -14.68 -5.50
CA LEU A 136 -4.31 -14.19 -6.84
C LEU A 136 -4.39 -12.66 -6.86
N ASP A 137 -3.59 -12.02 -6.00
CA ASP A 137 -3.32 -10.58 -6.11
C ASP A 137 -2.61 -10.28 -7.46
N PRO A 138 -2.66 -9.02 -7.93
CA PRO A 138 -2.04 -8.62 -9.18
C PRO A 138 -0.59 -9.07 -9.35
N LEU A 139 0.26 -8.88 -8.33
CA LEU A 139 1.67 -9.21 -8.44
C LEU A 139 1.85 -10.74 -8.57
N SER A 140 1.09 -11.52 -7.81
CA SER A 140 1.11 -12.97 -7.92
C SER A 140 0.67 -13.46 -9.29
N CYS A 141 -0.41 -12.91 -9.86
CA CYS A 141 -0.82 -13.23 -11.23
C CYS A 141 0.29 -12.89 -12.23
N ILE A 142 0.92 -11.72 -12.10
CA ILE A 142 2.00 -11.27 -12.99
C ILE A 142 3.21 -12.21 -12.92
N LEU A 143 3.66 -12.57 -11.72
CA LEU A 143 4.86 -13.37 -11.51
C LEU A 143 4.66 -14.86 -11.82
N LEU A 144 3.45 -15.38 -11.63
CA LEU A 144 3.11 -16.75 -12.00
C LEU A 144 2.89 -16.90 -13.51
N ASP A 145 2.52 -15.83 -14.21
CA ASP A 145 2.44 -15.74 -15.67
C ASP A 145 3.57 -14.86 -16.25
N THR A 146 4.81 -15.34 -16.11
CA THR A 146 6.02 -14.63 -16.56
C THR A 146 6.06 -14.31 -18.06
N ASP A 147 5.28 -15.04 -18.87
CA ASP A 147 5.35 -14.94 -20.32
C ASP A 147 4.45 -13.83 -20.88
N CYS A 148 3.19 -13.74 -20.46
CA CYS A 148 2.29 -12.70 -20.95
C CYS A 148 2.25 -11.46 -20.02
N LEU A 149 1.96 -11.63 -18.74
CA LEU A 149 1.76 -10.50 -17.83
C LEU A 149 3.06 -9.79 -17.47
N PHE A 150 4.08 -10.54 -17.02
CA PHE A 150 5.35 -9.92 -16.59
C PHE A 150 6.01 -9.17 -17.73
N GLU A 151 6.03 -9.78 -18.92
CA GLU A 151 6.60 -9.17 -20.10
C GLU A 151 5.96 -7.80 -20.38
N ARG A 152 4.62 -7.74 -20.37
CA ARG A 152 3.85 -6.54 -20.71
C ARG A 152 3.87 -5.45 -19.65
N ILE A 153 3.91 -5.83 -18.38
CA ILE A 153 3.75 -4.89 -17.27
C ILE A 153 5.10 -4.36 -16.79
N PHE A 154 6.15 -5.20 -16.78
CA PHE A 154 7.45 -4.83 -16.21
C PHE A 154 8.60 -4.77 -17.22
N THR A 155 8.47 -5.21 -18.48
CA THR A 155 9.63 -5.27 -19.40
C THR A 155 9.39 -4.78 -20.84
N ILE A 156 10.51 -4.54 -21.53
CA ILE A 156 10.68 -4.11 -22.93
C ILE A 156 10.49 -2.60 -23.14
N ASN A 157 11.49 -1.79 -22.78
CA ASN A 157 11.76 -0.49 -23.41
C ASN A 157 10.57 0.50 -23.52
N SER A 158 9.56 0.44 -22.62
CA SER A 158 8.30 1.17 -22.75
C SER A 158 8.00 1.98 -21.49
N PRO A 159 7.38 3.16 -21.62
CA PRO A 159 6.75 3.83 -20.48
C PRO A 159 5.73 2.91 -19.81
N ASP A 160 5.45 3.22 -18.54
CA ASP A 160 4.44 2.63 -17.67
C ASP A 160 3.25 1.98 -18.40
N TYR A 161 2.91 0.73 -18.05
CA TYR A 161 1.86 -0.04 -18.74
C TYR A 161 0.49 0.61 -18.60
N PHE A 162 0.12 1.03 -17.39
CA PHE A 162 -1.10 1.80 -17.15
C PHE A 162 -0.81 3.30 -17.40
N HIS A 163 -1.82 4.04 -17.84
CA HIS A 163 -1.77 5.50 -17.86
C HIS A 163 -1.93 6.08 -16.45
N SER A 164 -2.60 5.38 -15.55
CA SER A 164 -2.67 5.75 -14.13
C SER A 164 -1.31 5.56 -13.44
N ASN A 165 -0.57 6.64 -13.19
CA ASN A 165 0.79 6.59 -12.61
C ASN A 165 0.84 5.87 -11.26
N ASP A 166 -0.13 6.10 -10.37
CA ASP A 166 -0.20 5.51 -9.03
C ASP A 166 -0.28 3.98 -9.07
N ILE A 167 -0.99 3.41 -10.05
CA ILE A 167 -1.05 1.95 -10.26
C ILE A 167 0.32 1.40 -10.62
N ASN A 168 1.02 2.01 -11.59
CA ASN A 168 2.36 1.55 -11.98
C ASN A 168 3.35 1.67 -10.83
N ILE A 169 3.34 2.80 -10.13
CA ILE A 169 4.22 3.04 -8.99
C ILE A 169 3.95 2.01 -7.89
N LYS A 170 2.69 1.72 -7.58
CA LYS A 170 2.34 0.70 -6.58
C LYS A 170 2.84 -0.69 -6.99
N LEU A 171 2.61 -1.12 -8.23
CA LEU A 171 3.07 -2.43 -8.72
C LEU A 171 4.59 -2.55 -8.75
N LYS A 172 5.31 -1.51 -9.21
CA LYS A 172 6.78 -1.48 -9.20
C LYS A 172 7.33 -1.54 -7.78
N ARG A 173 6.79 -0.74 -6.85
CA ARG A 173 7.20 -0.76 -5.43
C ARG A 173 7.00 -2.13 -4.80
N LEU A 174 5.89 -2.81 -5.12
CA LEU A 174 5.64 -4.17 -4.63
C LEU A 174 6.65 -5.18 -5.18
N LEU A 175 6.94 -5.13 -6.49
CA LEU A 175 7.98 -5.96 -7.08
C LEU A 175 9.34 -5.70 -6.42
N THR A 176 9.73 -4.43 -6.24
CA THR A 176 10.98 -4.07 -5.58
C THR A 176 11.05 -4.58 -4.13
N ARG A 177 9.96 -4.43 -3.34
CA ARG A 177 9.87 -4.97 -1.98
C ARG A 177 10.07 -6.49 -1.97
N LEU A 178 9.36 -7.22 -2.83
CA LEU A 178 9.48 -8.67 -2.96
C LEU A 178 10.92 -9.09 -3.28
N LEU A 179 11.54 -8.44 -4.27
CA LEU A 179 12.90 -8.76 -4.70
C LEU A 179 13.95 -8.42 -3.63
N ARG A 180 13.77 -7.33 -2.89
CA ARG A 180 14.61 -6.98 -1.74
C ARG A 180 14.53 -8.05 -0.65
N SER A 181 13.31 -8.45 -0.27
CA SER A 181 13.10 -9.57 0.68
C SER A 181 13.75 -10.86 0.19
N TRP A 182 13.60 -11.19 -1.10
CA TRP A 182 14.24 -12.37 -1.68
C TRP A 182 15.76 -12.32 -1.58
N ASN A 183 16.37 -11.19 -1.94
CA ASN A 183 17.82 -11.01 -1.88
C ASN A 183 18.37 -11.12 -0.45
N CYS A 184 17.63 -10.61 0.55
CA CYS A 184 18.02 -10.72 1.96
C CYS A 184 17.88 -12.15 2.51
N ILE A 185 16.84 -12.88 2.11
CA ILE A 185 16.50 -14.20 2.68
C ILE A 185 17.19 -15.36 1.95
N LYS A 186 17.37 -15.26 0.63
CA LYS A 186 17.96 -16.31 -0.23
C LYS A 186 19.25 -16.91 0.32
N PRO A 187 20.24 -16.15 0.87
CA PRO A 187 21.48 -16.69 1.40
C PRO A 187 21.30 -17.80 2.45
N ILE A 188 20.26 -17.73 3.29
CA ILE A 188 19.95 -18.71 4.33
C ILE A 188 19.70 -20.11 3.74
N PHE A 189 19.12 -20.17 2.53
CA PHE A 189 18.63 -21.40 1.91
C PHE A 189 19.56 -21.96 0.82
N THR A 190 20.70 -21.32 0.57
CA THR A 190 21.63 -21.67 -0.53
C THR A 190 22.18 -23.11 -0.50
N ASN A 191 22.28 -23.72 0.68
CA ASN A 191 22.71 -25.12 0.81
C ASN A 191 21.62 -26.15 0.48
N ASN A 192 20.36 -25.73 0.35
CA ASN A 192 19.25 -26.59 -0.06
C ASN A 192 18.98 -26.40 -1.56
N ASN A 193 19.60 -27.24 -2.40
CA ASN A 193 19.59 -27.16 -3.87
C ASN A 193 18.20 -27.07 -4.54
N ASP A 194 17.11 -27.40 -3.84
CA ASP A 194 15.74 -27.27 -4.38
C ASP A 194 15.03 -25.96 -4.01
N CYS A 195 15.45 -25.28 -2.94
CA CYS A 195 14.79 -24.07 -2.43
C CYS A 195 15.26 -22.77 -3.09
N THR A 196 16.19 -22.84 -4.06
CA THR A 196 16.84 -21.65 -4.64
C THR A 196 16.72 -21.57 -6.15
N LYS A 197 15.91 -22.43 -6.77
CA LYS A 197 15.60 -22.40 -8.21
C LYS A 197 14.66 -21.23 -8.55
N GLY A 198 15.11 -20.00 -8.27
CA GLY A 198 14.51 -18.80 -8.82
C GLY A 198 14.73 -18.75 -10.34
N LEU A 199 13.83 -18.10 -11.05
CA LEU A 199 13.94 -17.88 -12.49
C LEU A 199 14.64 -16.55 -12.73
N HIS A 200 15.78 -16.58 -13.43
CA HIS A 200 16.34 -15.35 -13.97
C HIS A 200 15.55 -14.97 -15.22
N TYR A 201 14.78 -13.89 -15.14
CA TYR A 201 13.97 -13.40 -16.25
C TYR A 201 14.26 -11.92 -16.49
N LYS A 202 14.82 -11.60 -17.67
CA LYS A 202 15.09 -10.23 -18.14
C LYS A 202 15.74 -9.29 -17.10
N GLY A 203 16.78 -9.77 -16.40
CA GLY A 203 17.51 -8.97 -15.40
C GLY A 203 16.95 -9.05 -13.98
N TYR A 204 15.76 -9.64 -13.80
CA TYR A 204 15.19 -9.90 -12.48
C TYR A 204 15.52 -11.32 -12.00
N ASP A 205 15.84 -11.45 -10.71
CA ASP A 205 15.96 -12.73 -9.99
C ASP A 205 14.60 -13.07 -9.37
N ILE A 206 13.70 -13.65 -10.17
CA ILE A 206 12.33 -13.95 -9.76
C ILE A 206 12.35 -15.08 -8.73
N PRO A 207 11.81 -14.86 -7.51
CA PRO A 207 11.84 -15.86 -6.47
C PRO A 207 11.00 -17.10 -6.82
N PRO A 208 11.29 -18.27 -6.21
CA PRO A 208 10.43 -19.45 -6.34
C PRO A 208 8.99 -19.15 -5.90
N LYS A 209 8.01 -19.85 -6.49
CA LYS A 209 6.58 -19.67 -6.17
C LYS A 209 6.26 -19.87 -4.68
N GLU A 210 6.98 -20.76 -4.01
CA GLU A 210 6.82 -21.00 -2.57
C GLU A 210 7.29 -19.82 -1.73
N PHE A 211 8.28 -19.05 -2.22
CA PHE A 211 8.72 -17.82 -1.57
C PHE A 211 7.70 -16.70 -1.81
N LEU A 212 7.19 -16.56 -3.03
CA LEU A 212 6.08 -15.64 -3.32
C LEU A 212 4.86 -15.94 -2.45
N TRP A 213 4.50 -17.22 -2.29
CA TRP A 213 3.44 -17.65 -1.38
C TRP A 213 3.70 -17.22 0.08
N ALA A 214 4.93 -17.39 0.57
CA ALA A 214 5.29 -16.99 1.93
C ALA A 214 5.25 -15.47 2.11
N TRP A 215 5.71 -14.73 1.09
CA TRP A 215 5.67 -13.27 1.06
C TRP A 215 4.22 -12.77 1.13
N CYS A 216 3.34 -13.24 0.23
CA CYS A 216 1.93 -12.86 0.23
C CYS A 216 1.21 -13.29 1.52
N THR A 217 1.57 -14.45 2.09
CA THR A 217 1.03 -14.91 3.37
C THR A 217 1.36 -13.93 4.50
N VAL A 218 2.60 -13.46 4.60
CA VAL A 218 2.96 -12.48 5.63
C VAL A 218 2.30 -11.14 5.33
N ASN A 219 2.39 -10.67 4.10
CA ASN A 219 1.92 -9.36 3.67
C ASN A 219 0.41 -9.15 3.90
N SER A 220 -0.39 -10.19 3.67
CA SER A 220 -1.86 -10.10 3.77
C SER A 220 -2.43 -10.50 5.14
N ARG A 221 -1.61 -11.08 6.05
CA ARG A 221 -2.11 -11.71 7.29
C ARG A 221 -1.40 -11.30 8.57
N CYS A 222 -0.26 -10.62 8.49
CA CYS A 222 0.41 -10.16 9.70
C CYS A 222 -0.39 -9.03 10.36
N VAL A 223 -0.41 -9.00 11.68
CA VAL A 223 -1.11 -8.00 12.48
C VAL A 223 -0.15 -7.30 13.45
N SER A 224 -0.31 -5.99 13.60
CA SER A 224 0.42 -5.22 14.62
C SER A 224 -0.16 -5.50 16.00
N CYS A 225 0.69 -6.02 16.89
CA CYS A 225 0.34 -6.41 18.24
C CYS A 225 0.95 -5.43 19.26
N PRO A 226 0.17 -4.91 20.22
CA PRO A 226 0.59 -3.92 21.20
C PRO A 226 1.35 -4.54 22.37
N PHE A 227 2.38 -5.33 22.09
CA PHE A 227 3.27 -5.88 23.10
C PHE A 227 4.70 -6.02 22.60
N LYS A 228 5.62 -6.14 23.55
CA LYS A 228 7.02 -6.45 23.32
C LYS A 228 7.39 -7.65 24.17
N GLU A 229 8.21 -8.53 23.61
CA GLU A 229 8.74 -9.70 24.32
C GLU A 229 10.26 -9.69 24.34
N SER A 230 10.84 -10.33 25.35
CA SER A 230 12.29 -10.47 25.52
C SER A 230 12.78 -11.84 25.02
N LEU A 231 14.07 -11.92 24.69
CA LEU A 231 14.70 -13.18 24.33
C LEU A 231 14.56 -14.23 25.44
N SER A 232 14.63 -13.82 26.70
CA SER A 232 14.44 -14.72 27.85
C SER A 232 13.04 -15.31 27.93
N GLN A 233 12.01 -14.53 27.57
CA GLN A 233 10.64 -15.04 27.46
C GLN A 233 10.54 -16.06 26.34
N VAL A 234 11.06 -15.76 25.14
CA VAL A 234 11.05 -16.70 24.01
C VAL A 234 11.78 -18.01 24.33
N GLN A 235 12.94 -17.94 24.99
CA GLN A 235 13.68 -19.11 25.46
C GLN A 235 12.84 -19.97 26.42
N HIS A 236 12.13 -19.33 27.34
CA HIS A 236 11.24 -20.04 28.27
C HIS A 236 10.11 -20.76 27.52
N LEU A 237 9.43 -20.08 26.60
CA LEU A 237 8.36 -20.65 25.78
C LEU A 237 8.85 -21.81 24.91
N TYR A 238 10.07 -21.69 24.35
CA TYR A 238 10.69 -22.75 23.57
C TYR A 238 10.97 -24.00 24.40
N ASN A 239 11.45 -23.84 25.64
CA ASN A 239 11.66 -24.97 26.55
C ASN A 239 10.34 -25.66 26.91
N LEU A 240 9.27 -24.89 27.12
CA LEU A 240 7.93 -25.45 27.30
C LEU A 240 7.53 -26.26 26.06
N LEU A 241 7.63 -25.67 24.87
CA LEU A 241 7.33 -26.33 23.61
C LEU A 241 8.03 -27.70 23.47
N ILE A 242 9.36 -27.73 23.60
CA ILE A 242 10.09 -28.99 23.42
C ILE A 242 9.66 -30.04 24.44
N SER A 243 9.48 -29.62 25.70
CA SER A 243 9.13 -30.53 26.79
C SER A 243 7.77 -31.22 26.58
N PHE A 244 6.85 -30.56 25.87
CA PHE A 244 5.51 -31.07 25.62
C PHE A 244 5.42 -31.83 24.31
N ASP A 245 5.85 -31.23 23.21
CA ASP A 245 5.56 -31.75 21.87
C ASP A 245 6.73 -32.54 21.25
N LEU A 246 7.95 -32.40 21.78
CA LEU A 246 9.17 -32.86 21.11
C LEU A 246 10.15 -33.56 22.05
N LYS A 247 9.66 -34.39 22.98
CA LYS A 247 10.45 -35.05 24.03
C LYS A 247 11.70 -35.81 23.56
N ASP A 248 11.75 -36.20 22.29
CA ASP A 248 12.83 -37.02 21.71
C ASP A 248 13.83 -36.23 20.83
N LEU A 249 13.80 -34.90 20.85
CA LEU A 249 14.67 -34.08 19.99
C LEU A 249 15.77 -33.39 20.81
N SER A 250 17.02 -33.75 20.53
CA SER A 250 18.20 -33.05 21.02
C SER A 250 18.44 -31.79 20.17
N PHE A 251 18.44 -30.63 20.81
CA PHE A 251 18.72 -29.36 20.15
C PHE A 251 20.06 -28.83 20.61
N CYS A 252 20.95 -28.56 19.66
CA CYS A 252 22.17 -27.82 19.91
C CYS A 252 22.52 -27.07 18.63
N ASN A 253 22.45 -25.74 18.68
CA ASN A 253 23.14 -24.88 17.73
C ASN A 253 23.69 -23.69 18.51
N ASP A 254 25.01 -23.60 18.64
CA ASP A 254 25.72 -22.43 19.15
C ASP A 254 25.82 -21.30 18.09
N PHE A 255 25.07 -21.38 16.98
CA PHE A 255 25.25 -20.51 15.82
C PHE A 255 23.93 -19.91 15.34
N GLU A 256 23.96 -18.60 15.09
CA GLU A 256 22.83 -17.79 14.63
C GLU A 256 22.82 -17.72 13.09
N VAL A 257 21.75 -18.22 12.48
CA VAL A 257 21.50 -18.19 11.02
C VAL A 257 20.72 -16.93 10.63
N VAL A 258 19.82 -16.50 11.51
CA VAL A 258 19.04 -15.27 11.37
C VAL A 258 19.35 -14.39 12.57
N SER A 259 19.99 -13.24 12.31
CA SER A 259 19.99 -12.12 13.24
C SER A 259 18.86 -11.18 12.90
N LEU A 260 18.20 -10.67 13.94
CA LEU A 260 16.99 -9.88 13.80
C LEU A 260 17.27 -8.43 14.21
N PHE A 261 17.02 -7.51 13.28
CA PHE A 261 17.07 -6.09 13.56
C PHE A 261 15.78 -5.65 14.28
N MET A 262 15.88 -5.44 15.60
CA MET A 262 14.80 -4.97 16.45
C MET A 262 14.88 -3.46 16.65
N ASN A 263 13.81 -2.74 16.31
CA ASN A 263 13.68 -1.33 16.67
C ASN A 263 13.28 -1.22 18.15
N GLU A 264 14.22 -0.87 19.02
CA GLU A 264 13.98 -0.82 20.46
C GLU A 264 12.87 0.16 20.88
N LYS A 265 12.62 1.20 20.06
CA LYS A 265 11.64 2.25 20.36
C LYS A 265 10.20 1.83 20.09
N ASN A 266 9.97 0.76 19.33
CA ASN A 266 8.61 0.34 18.99
C ASN A 266 8.03 -0.53 20.11
N ASN A 267 6.89 -0.11 20.65
CA ASN A 267 6.11 -0.89 21.64
C ASN A 267 5.18 -1.91 20.98
N HIS A 268 5.15 -1.94 19.65
CA HIS A 268 4.39 -2.90 18.87
C HIS A 268 5.32 -3.88 18.17
N THR A 269 4.81 -5.09 17.94
CA THR A 269 5.45 -6.10 17.09
C THR A 269 4.46 -6.59 16.06
N ILE A 270 4.90 -6.84 14.83
CA ILE A 270 4.05 -7.54 13.85
C ILE A 270 4.01 -9.03 14.19
N SER A 271 2.93 -9.73 13.87
CA SER A 271 2.81 -11.16 14.17
C SER A 271 1.87 -11.88 13.21
N LEU A 272 2.16 -13.15 12.93
CA LEU A 272 1.16 -14.07 12.42
C LEU A 272 0.48 -14.77 13.60
N ILE A 273 -0.84 -14.74 13.64
CA ILE A 273 -1.62 -15.35 14.71
C ILE A 273 -2.58 -16.35 14.05
N PRO A 274 -2.25 -17.66 14.06
CA PRO A 274 -3.16 -18.69 13.57
C PRO A 274 -4.56 -18.51 14.16
N PHE A 275 -5.59 -18.71 13.35
CA PHE A 275 -7.02 -18.49 13.68
C PHE A 275 -7.45 -17.02 13.63
N PHE A 276 -6.65 -16.09 14.14
CA PHE A 276 -6.97 -14.66 14.05
C PHE A 276 -6.95 -14.16 12.59
N ASP A 277 -6.05 -14.69 11.77
CA ASP A 277 -5.92 -14.36 10.35
C ASP A 277 -7.10 -14.84 9.46
N PHE A 278 -8.16 -15.40 10.05
CA PHE A 278 -9.44 -15.68 9.39
C PHE A 278 -10.47 -14.56 9.58
N PHE A 279 -10.20 -13.53 10.36
CA PHE A 279 -11.07 -12.35 10.36
C PHE A 279 -10.94 -11.62 9.03
N ASN A 280 -12.06 -11.41 8.33
CA ASN A 280 -12.10 -10.62 7.09
C ASN A 280 -12.27 -9.12 7.40
N HIS A 281 -11.98 -8.29 6.39
CA HIS A 281 -12.01 -6.84 6.47
C HIS A 281 -13.42 -6.23 6.33
N ASP A 282 -13.70 -5.21 7.15
CA ASP A 282 -14.74 -4.20 6.91
C ASP A 282 -14.28 -2.86 7.48
N GLN A 283 -14.14 -1.86 6.61
CA GLN A 283 -13.67 -0.52 6.98
C GLN A 283 -14.56 0.20 8.00
N ASN A 284 -15.82 -0.22 8.14
CA ASN A 284 -16.79 0.39 9.05
C ASN A 284 -16.84 -0.27 10.43
N VAL A 285 -15.95 -1.22 10.72
CA VAL A 285 -15.95 -1.93 12.01
C VAL A 285 -14.80 -1.47 12.89
N PRO A 286 -15.07 -0.59 13.87
CA PRO A 286 -14.06 -0.27 14.86
C PRO A 286 -13.81 -1.51 15.74
N THR A 287 -12.53 -1.89 15.82
CA THR A 287 -12.05 -3.02 16.61
C THR A 287 -10.83 -2.61 17.41
N ALA A 288 -10.69 -3.16 18.61
CA ALA A 288 -9.53 -2.92 19.46
C ALA A 288 -8.82 -4.24 19.77
N LEU A 289 -7.55 -4.32 19.40
CA LEU A 289 -6.65 -5.39 19.81
C LEU A 289 -5.79 -4.87 20.96
N SER A 290 -5.77 -5.58 22.08
CA SER A 290 -5.10 -5.10 23.30
C SER A 290 -4.56 -6.24 24.14
N LEU A 291 -3.57 -5.95 24.98
CA LEU A 291 -3.17 -6.89 26.03
C LEU A 291 -4.26 -6.97 27.10
N SER A 292 -4.54 -8.19 27.54
CA SER A 292 -5.31 -8.44 28.76
C SER A 292 -4.71 -7.72 29.96
N LYS A 293 -5.52 -7.47 30.99
CA LYS A 293 -5.07 -6.82 32.23
C LYS A 293 -3.91 -7.55 32.92
N THR A 294 -3.80 -8.86 32.73
CA THR A 294 -2.71 -9.69 33.29
C THR A 294 -1.46 -9.66 32.41
N GLY A 295 -1.56 -9.21 31.16
CA GLY A 295 -0.48 -9.26 30.17
C GLY A 295 -0.21 -10.68 29.64
N LEU A 296 -1.10 -11.65 29.89
CA LEU A 296 -0.89 -13.06 29.56
C LEU A 296 -1.57 -13.48 28.25
N SER A 297 -2.51 -12.68 27.77
CA SER A 297 -3.21 -12.91 26.50
C SER A 297 -3.40 -11.62 25.72
N LEU A 298 -3.52 -11.78 24.41
CA LEU A 298 -3.91 -10.74 23.47
C LEU A 298 -5.40 -10.89 23.16
N GLU A 299 -6.16 -9.82 23.33
CA GLU A 299 -7.62 -9.81 23.32
C GLU A 299 -8.16 -8.87 22.25
N LEU A 300 -9.12 -9.36 21.46
CA LEU A 300 -9.86 -8.61 20.46
C LEU A 300 -11.23 -8.21 21.01
N TYR A 301 -11.57 -6.93 20.87
CA TYR A 301 -12.84 -6.34 21.26
C TYR A 301 -13.53 -5.73 20.05
N LEU A 302 -14.84 -5.97 19.93
CA LEU A 302 -15.69 -5.38 18.89
C LEU A 302 -16.44 -4.19 19.46
N GLU A 303 -16.45 -3.04 18.79
CA GLU A 303 -17.23 -1.88 19.24
C GLU A 303 -18.71 -1.97 18.87
N ARG A 304 -19.10 -2.95 18.04
CA ARG A 304 -20.49 -3.25 17.67
C ARG A 304 -20.92 -4.63 18.16
N SER A 305 -22.23 -4.80 18.37
CA SER A 305 -22.80 -6.13 18.61
C SER A 305 -22.86 -6.94 17.31
N VAL A 306 -22.68 -8.26 17.40
CA VAL A 306 -22.75 -9.20 16.27
C VAL A 306 -23.73 -10.31 16.61
N SER A 307 -24.64 -10.60 15.69
CA SER A 307 -25.67 -11.63 15.90
C SER A 307 -25.10 -13.04 15.69
N ALA A 308 -25.70 -14.04 16.34
CA ALA A 308 -25.33 -15.44 16.10
C ALA A 308 -25.48 -15.81 14.61
N GLY A 309 -24.45 -16.45 14.05
CA GLY A 309 -24.37 -16.82 12.63
C GLY A 309 -23.90 -15.69 11.70
N GLU A 310 -23.77 -14.46 12.17
CA GLU A 310 -23.20 -13.35 11.41
C GLU A 310 -21.68 -13.47 11.31
N GLN A 311 -21.10 -13.03 10.20
CA GLN A 311 -19.66 -12.94 10.03
C GLN A 311 -19.09 -11.86 10.95
N VAL A 312 -18.05 -12.20 11.70
CA VAL A 312 -17.28 -11.24 12.50
C VAL A 312 -16.19 -10.67 11.60
N LEU A 313 -16.27 -9.37 11.37
CA LEU A 313 -15.33 -8.61 10.55
C LEU A 313 -14.48 -7.72 11.45
N ILE A 314 -13.27 -7.39 11.00
CA ILE A 314 -12.38 -6.44 11.67
C ILE A 314 -11.92 -5.37 10.69
N ASN A 315 -11.36 -4.28 11.18
CA ASN A 315 -10.73 -3.28 10.33
C ASN A 315 -9.21 -3.55 10.25
N TYR A 316 -8.68 -3.66 9.03
CA TYR A 316 -7.24 -3.90 8.78
C TYR A 316 -6.42 -2.61 8.81
N GLY A 317 -7.10 -1.47 8.70
CA GLY A 317 -6.53 -0.15 8.47
C GLY A 317 -7.40 0.66 7.52
N ALA A 318 -7.19 1.97 7.49
CA ALA A 318 -7.82 2.85 6.52
C ALA A 318 -7.12 2.71 5.16
N HIS A 319 -7.44 1.65 4.43
CA HIS A 319 -6.86 1.32 3.13
C HIS A 319 -7.81 1.67 1.99
N ASP A 320 -7.27 2.29 0.94
CA ASP A 320 -7.93 2.46 -0.36
C ASP A 320 -7.97 1.13 -1.15
N ASN A 321 -8.81 1.03 -2.19
CA ASN A 321 -8.91 -0.18 -3.00
C ASN A 321 -7.65 -0.53 -3.80
N LEU A 322 -6.77 0.41 -4.13
CA LEU A 322 -5.50 0.08 -4.78
C LEU A 322 -4.62 -0.71 -3.81
N THR A 323 -4.56 -0.28 -2.57
CA THR A 323 -3.86 -0.97 -1.47
C THR A 323 -4.53 -2.30 -1.15
N LEU A 324 -5.85 -2.36 -1.02
CA LEU A 324 -6.57 -3.63 -0.76
C LEU A 324 -6.37 -4.63 -1.90
N LEU A 325 -6.44 -4.20 -3.16
CA LEU A 325 -6.22 -5.07 -4.30
C LEU A 325 -4.79 -5.61 -4.34
N THR A 326 -3.80 -4.74 -4.14
CA THR A 326 -2.40 -5.10 -4.39
C THR A 326 -1.69 -5.72 -3.20
N GLU A 327 -2.09 -5.42 -1.96
CA GLU A 327 -1.49 -6.01 -0.75
C GLU A 327 -2.31 -7.18 -0.19
N TYR A 328 -3.64 -7.19 -0.39
CA TYR A 328 -4.56 -8.20 0.17
C TYR A 328 -5.34 -9.02 -0.88
N GLY A 329 -5.36 -8.60 -2.15
CA GLY A 329 -6.00 -9.35 -3.24
C GLY A 329 -7.53 -9.24 -3.30
N PHE A 330 -8.13 -8.16 -2.79
CA PHE A 330 -9.58 -7.92 -2.93
C PHE A 330 -9.94 -6.44 -3.03
N ILE A 331 -11.16 -6.15 -3.50
CA ILE A 331 -11.69 -4.79 -3.70
C ILE A 331 -13.03 -4.67 -2.98
N LEU A 332 -13.24 -3.57 -2.25
CA LEU A 332 -14.52 -3.20 -1.66
C LEU A 332 -15.39 -2.43 -2.66
N PRO A 333 -16.71 -2.66 -2.68
CA PRO A 333 -17.63 -1.79 -3.40
C PRO A 333 -17.54 -0.35 -2.90
N PHE A 334 -17.49 0.61 -3.81
CA PHE A 334 -17.46 2.02 -3.46
C PHE A 334 -18.78 2.45 -2.77
N ASP A 335 -18.65 3.09 -1.61
CA ASP A 335 -19.74 3.75 -0.87
C ASP A 335 -19.32 5.20 -0.53
N GLU A 336 -19.96 6.18 -1.16
CA GLU A 336 -19.68 7.60 -0.98
C GLU A 336 -19.73 8.06 0.48
N LYS A 337 -20.54 7.40 1.33
CA LYS A 337 -20.68 7.78 2.74
C LYS A 337 -19.64 7.15 3.65
N ASN A 338 -18.98 6.10 3.20
CA ASN A 338 -18.12 5.28 4.05
C ASN A 338 -17.02 4.71 3.17
N THR A 339 -16.07 5.55 2.79
CA THR A 339 -14.98 5.19 1.89
C THR A 339 -13.64 5.69 2.43
N ASN A 340 -12.61 4.86 2.25
CA ASN A 340 -11.22 5.25 2.42
C ASN A 340 -10.52 5.44 1.06
N GLU A 341 -11.28 5.57 -0.02
CA GLU A 341 -10.73 5.77 -1.37
C GLU A 341 -9.89 7.04 -1.44
N VAL A 342 -8.70 6.87 -2.02
CA VAL A 342 -7.72 7.93 -2.24
C VAL A 342 -7.11 7.75 -3.61
N ILE A 343 -6.92 8.85 -4.34
CA ILE A 343 -6.07 8.88 -5.53
C ILE A 343 -4.83 9.70 -5.24
N TYR A 344 -3.68 9.05 -5.26
CA TYR A 344 -2.38 9.70 -5.13
C TYR A 344 -1.96 10.29 -6.48
N LEU A 345 -1.52 11.54 -6.47
CA LEU A 345 -0.99 12.18 -7.67
C LEU A 345 0.53 12.10 -7.64
N SER A 346 1.11 11.56 -8.71
CA SER A 346 2.57 11.47 -8.81
C SER A 346 3.20 12.80 -9.14
N TYR A 347 4.50 12.92 -8.86
CA TYR A 347 5.28 14.08 -9.26
C TYR A 347 5.14 14.35 -10.76
N ARG A 348 5.29 13.33 -11.61
CA ARG A 348 5.11 13.46 -13.06
C ARG A 348 3.71 13.95 -13.42
N PHE A 349 2.66 13.43 -12.78
CA PHE A 349 1.30 13.90 -13.03
C PHE A 349 1.16 15.41 -12.77
N ILE A 350 1.70 15.89 -11.65
CA ILE A 350 1.66 17.31 -11.29
C ILE A 350 2.47 18.16 -12.28
N MET A 351 3.64 17.69 -12.70
CA MET A 351 4.47 18.39 -13.69
C MET A 351 3.80 18.42 -15.07
N ASP A 352 3.23 17.31 -15.52
CA ASP A 352 2.50 17.23 -16.79
C ASP A 352 1.27 18.15 -16.76
N LEU A 353 0.55 18.21 -15.64
CA LEU A 353 -0.54 19.16 -15.44
C LEU A 353 -0.03 20.61 -15.59
N PHE A 354 1.11 20.95 -14.98
CA PHE A 354 1.71 22.27 -15.05
C PHE A 354 2.13 22.65 -16.48
N HIS A 355 2.86 21.75 -17.16
CA HIS A 355 3.31 21.94 -18.54
C HIS A 355 2.15 22.06 -19.52
N ASN A 356 1.06 21.33 -19.31
CA ASN A 356 -0.14 21.45 -20.15
C ASN A 356 -0.85 22.80 -19.96
N LEU A 357 -0.78 23.42 -18.77
CA LEU A 357 -1.43 24.70 -18.48
C LEU A 357 -0.71 25.89 -19.15
N ILE A 358 0.55 26.12 -18.78
CA ILE A 358 1.65 26.02 -19.74
C ILE A 358 1.35 26.31 -21.22
N ASP A 359 1.40 25.23 -21.99
CA ASP A 359 1.20 25.20 -23.44
C ASP A 359 -0.18 25.73 -23.87
N SER A 360 -1.23 25.46 -23.07
CA SER A 360 -2.57 26.00 -23.34
C SER A 360 -2.55 27.54 -23.37
N PHE A 361 -1.79 28.15 -22.45
CA PHE A 361 -1.67 29.60 -22.36
C PHE A 361 -0.91 30.20 -23.55
N ILE A 362 0.23 29.63 -23.94
CA ILE A 362 0.97 30.15 -25.11
C ILE A 362 0.16 30.00 -26.38
N THR A 363 -0.54 28.87 -26.56
CA THR A 363 -1.36 28.66 -27.75
C THR A 363 -2.44 29.75 -27.86
N LEU A 364 -3.05 30.14 -26.73
CA LEU A 364 -4.03 31.21 -26.67
C LEU A 364 -3.43 32.58 -27.04
N THR A 365 -2.29 32.96 -26.45
CA THR A 365 -1.65 34.26 -26.73
C THR A 365 -1.13 34.37 -28.16
N SER A 366 -0.62 33.27 -28.71
CA SER A 366 -0.20 33.18 -30.12
C SER A 366 -1.36 33.41 -31.08
N SER A 367 -2.54 32.85 -30.77
CA SER A 367 -3.74 32.99 -31.60
C SER A 367 -4.37 34.39 -31.55
N ILE A 368 -4.34 35.06 -30.39
CA ILE A 368 -4.82 36.44 -30.24
C ILE A 368 -3.98 37.39 -31.09
N SER A 369 -2.66 37.21 -31.06
CA SER A 369 -1.69 38.01 -31.82
C SER A 369 -1.91 38.00 -33.34
N ILE A 370 -2.52 36.94 -33.88
CA ILE A 370 -2.78 36.77 -35.32
C ILE A 370 -4.15 37.37 -35.71
N SER A 371 -5.11 37.37 -34.78
CA SER A 371 -6.48 37.84 -34.99
C SER A 371 -6.66 39.37 -34.92
N SER A 372 -5.73 40.10 -34.30
CA SER A 372 -5.81 41.56 -34.13
C SER A 372 -5.23 42.38 -35.29
N CYS A 373 -4.92 41.75 -36.43
CA CYS A 373 -4.50 42.45 -37.65
C CYS A 373 -5.70 42.81 -38.55
N ASP A 374 -6.69 43.52 -38.00
CA ASP A 374 -7.64 44.31 -38.79
C ASP A 374 -8.19 45.46 -37.96
N SER A 375 -8.14 46.67 -38.54
CA SER A 375 -8.66 47.97 -38.06
C SER A 375 -7.81 48.81 -37.07
N ALA A 376 -6.98 49.67 -37.67
CA ALA A 376 -6.75 51.08 -37.35
C ALA A 376 -6.93 51.58 -35.89
N THR A 377 -5.88 51.53 -35.07
CA THR A 377 -5.28 52.68 -34.34
C THR A 377 -4.14 52.18 -33.43
N VAL A 378 -2.92 52.11 -33.96
CA VAL A 378 -1.70 51.90 -33.15
C VAL A 378 -0.73 53.02 -33.49
N SER A 379 -0.80 54.11 -32.74
CA SER A 379 0.16 55.21 -32.84
C SER A 379 0.76 55.64 -31.50
N ASN A 380 0.70 54.82 -30.44
CA ASN A 380 1.23 55.18 -29.12
C ASN A 380 1.96 54.05 -28.36
N LEU A 381 2.62 53.11 -29.05
CA LEU A 381 3.39 52.04 -28.38
C LEU A 381 4.73 51.71 -29.09
N VAL A 382 5.38 52.72 -29.68
CA VAL A 382 6.68 52.59 -30.37
C VAL A 382 7.74 53.56 -29.82
N GLU A 383 7.75 53.77 -28.50
CA GLU A 383 8.85 54.51 -27.85
C GLU A 383 9.35 53.75 -26.61
N SER A 384 9.98 52.58 -26.81
CA SER A 384 11.04 52.08 -25.91
C SER A 384 11.68 50.75 -26.34
N PHE A 385 11.94 50.47 -27.62
CA PHE A 385 12.88 49.39 -27.96
C PHE A 385 13.67 49.76 -29.22
N THR A 386 14.89 50.25 -29.00
CA THR A 386 15.93 50.29 -30.01
C THR A 386 16.57 48.91 -30.13
N ASP A 387 16.84 48.52 -31.38
CA ASP A 387 17.61 47.37 -31.85
C ASP A 387 16.86 46.06 -32.13
N ASN A 388 16.49 45.91 -33.40
CA ASN A 388 16.59 44.70 -34.23
C ASN A 388 16.60 43.35 -33.49
N GLN A 389 15.44 42.86 -33.07
CA GLN A 389 15.20 41.43 -32.88
C GLN A 389 14.01 41.01 -33.73
N THR A 390 14.25 40.11 -34.68
CA THR A 390 13.25 39.59 -35.60
C THR A 390 12.33 38.61 -34.85
N VAL A 391 11.14 38.35 -35.40
CA VAL A 391 10.16 37.37 -34.87
C VAL A 391 10.79 35.99 -34.60
N GLU A 392 11.90 35.67 -35.27
CA GLU A 392 12.72 34.47 -35.04
C GLU A 392 13.35 34.39 -33.64
N ASP A 393 13.70 35.52 -33.02
CA ASP A 393 14.27 35.54 -31.66
C ASP A 393 13.20 35.26 -30.60
N LYS A 394 11.95 35.68 -30.83
CA LYS A 394 10.82 35.34 -29.96
C LYS A 394 10.60 33.81 -29.86
N PHE A 395 10.80 33.08 -30.95
CA PHE A 395 10.66 31.61 -30.98
C PHE A 395 11.83 30.87 -30.31
N LYS A 396 13.01 31.48 -30.15
CA LYS A 396 14.13 30.89 -29.38
C LYS A 396 14.06 31.19 -27.89
N ILE A 397 13.52 32.35 -27.51
CA ILE A 397 13.35 32.74 -26.11
C ILE A 397 12.25 31.92 -25.43
N LEU A 398 11.19 31.57 -26.16
CA LEU A 398 10.06 30.83 -25.62
C LEU A 398 10.50 29.48 -24.99
N PRO A 399 11.18 28.56 -25.69
CA PRO A 399 11.68 27.28 -25.12
C PRO A 399 12.52 27.44 -23.86
N GLN A 400 13.42 28.44 -23.82
CA GLN A 400 14.24 28.71 -22.64
C GLN A 400 13.41 29.21 -21.47
N PHE A 401 12.43 30.10 -21.72
CA PHE A 401 11.51 30.57 -20.70
C PHE A 401 10.67 29.43 -20.11
N TYR A 402 10.13 28.52 -20.94
CA TYR A 402 9.41 27.33 -20.47
C TYR A 402 10.26 26.45 -19.56
N TYR A 403 11.50 26.16 -20.00
CA TYR A 403 12.42 25.34 -19.25
C TYR A 403 12.75 25.97 -17.89
N SER A 404 12.99 27.28 -17.86
CA SER A 404 13.19 28.03 -16.61
C SER A 404 11.97 28.01 -15.70
N LEU A 405 10.76 28.10 -16.25
CA LEU A 405 9.53 28.11 -15.48
C LEU A 405 9.21 26.72 -14.89
N GLY A 406 9.42 25.66 -15.66
CA GLY A 406 9.34 24.27 -15.20
C GLY A 406 10.35 23.97 -14.09
N LEU A 407 11.60 24.39 -14.26
CA LEU A 407 12.64 24.27 -13.23
C LEU A 407 12.28 25.02 -11.95
N TYR A 408 11.72 26.22 -12.06
CA TYR A 408 11.35 27.00 -10.89
C TYR A 408 10.17 26.37 -10.12
N PHE A 409 9.17 25.85 -10.84
CA PHE A 409 8.08 25.10 -10.20
C PHE A 409 8.59 23.81 -9.54
N HIS A 410 9.49 23.09 -10.20
CA HIS A 410 10.17 21.94 -9.61
C HIS A 410 10.91 22.29 -8.31
N GLN A 411 11.67 23.39 -8.28
CA GLN A 411 12.36 23.86 -7.06
C GLN A 411 11.39 24.20 -5.92
N ILE A 412 10.18 24.66 -6.23
CA ILE A 412 9.14 24.90 -5.23
C ILE A 412 8.63 23.57 -4.69
N LEU A 413 8.36 22.59 -5.55
CA LEU A 413 7.92 21.26 -5.13
C LEU A 413 8.97 20.57 -4.25
N GLU A 414 10.26 20.67 -4.59
CA GLU A 414 11.36 20.16 -3.74
C GLU A 414 11.38 20.85 -2.36
N LYS A 415 11.22 22.18 -2.33
CA LYS A 415 11.22 22.95 -1.08
C LYS A 415 9.99 22.71 -0.20
N LEU A 416 8.89 22.26 -0.78
CA LEU A 416 7.69 21.93 -0.01
C LEU A 416 7.88 20.68 0.87
N ASP A 417 9.02 19.98 0.75
CA ASP A 417 9.39 18.81 1.55
C ASP A 417 8.23 17.80 1.68
N LEU A 418 7.51 17.62 0.56
CA LEU A 418 6.27 16.85 0.49
C LEU A 418 6.50 15.35 0.69
N CYS A 419 7.76 14.92 0.56
CA CYS A 419 8.25 13.64 1.03
C CYS A 419 8.36 13.69 2.57
N LEU A 420 7.23 13.51 3.27
CA LEU A 420 7.32 13.09 4.66
C LEU A 420 8.20 11.82 4.71
N PRO A 421 9.25 11.77 5.55
CA PRO A 421 9.91 10.50 5.83
C PRO A 421 8.85 9.60 6.46
N ASP A 422 8.73 8.37 5.95
CA ASP A 422 7.75 7.37 6.37
C ASP A 422 7.64 7.30 7.91
N HIS A 423 6.63 8.00 8.42
CA HIS A 423 6.23 8.02 9.81
C HIS A 423 4.75 7.64 9.89
N SER A 424 4.41 6.55 9.21
CA SER A 424 3.26 5.72 9.55
C SER A 424 3.62 4.26 9.26
N THR A 425 4.18 3.62 10.28
CA THR A 425 3.95 2.19 10.60
C THR A 425 3.98 1.23 9.42
N ASP A 426 5.16 0.91 8.91
CA ASP A 426 5.65 -0.47 8.91
C ASP A 426 7.17 -0.52 8.75
N ASN A 427 7.84 -0.63 9.91
CA ASN A 427 9.16 -1.22 10.12
C ASN A 427 10.28 -0.92 9.08
N ASN A 428 11.11 0.05 9.44
CA ASN A 428 12.51 0.20 9.02
C ASN A 428 12.75 0.53 7.55
N ASP A 429 12.37 1.75 7.17
CA ASP A 429 13.01 2.46 6.05
C ASP A 429 14.40 2.93 6.48
N GLY A 430 15.33 1.98 6.42
CA GLY A 430 16.76 2.23 6.47
C GLY A 430 17.31 2.45 5.06
N ASP A 431 17.68 3.70 4.82
CA ASP A 431 18.91 4.17 4.17
C ASP A 431 19.24 3.69 2.74
N GLY A 432 19.37 4.68 1.84
CA GLY A 432 20.33 4.60 0.73
C GLY A 432 19.75 4.61 -0.68
N ASN A 433 19.68 5.81 -1.28
CA ASN A 433 19.93 6.09 -2.70
C ASN A 433 19.27 5.17 -3.75
N ASP A 434 17.99 5.39 -4.03
CA ASP A 434 17.43 5.07 -5.36
C ASP A 434 17.31 6.40 -6.13
N ASP A 435 18.43 6.81 -6.74
CA ASP A 435 18.56 7.96 -7.66
C ASP A 435 18.33 7.51 -9.13
N ASP A 436 17.69 6.36 -9.33
CA ASP A 436 17.33 5.85 -10.66
C ASP A 436 15.88 6.24 -10.98
N GLY A 437 15.69 7.48 -11.45
CA GLY A 437 14.67 7.90 -12.44
C GLY A 437 13.19 7.51 -12.31
N ASP A 438 12.76 6.86 -11.24
CA ASP A 438 11.41 6.34 -11.07
C ASP A 438 10.49 7.40 -10.45
N ASP A 439 9.35 7.63 -11.12
CA ASP A 439 8.32 8.59 -10.67
C ASP A 439 7.75 8.21 -9.30
N VAL A 440 7.46 9.20 -8.46
CA VAL A 440 7.08 9.02 -7.05
C VAL A 440 5.70 9.61 -6.78
N THR A 441 4.85 8.87 -6.07
CA THR A 441 3.63 9.40 -5.44
C THR A 441 3.93 9.94 -4.06
N TRP A 442 3.51 11.17 -3.78
CA TRP A 442 3.56 11.72 -2.44
C TRP A 442 2.34 11.28 -1.63
N SER A 443 2.56 10.63 -0.49
CA SER A 443 1.49 10.20 0.42
C SER A 443 0.64 11.37 0.95
N SER A 444 1.20 12.59 0.90
CA SER A 444 0.59 13.84 1.35
C SER A 444 -0.19 14.57 0.24
N VAL A 445 -0.08 14.17 -1.03
CA VAL A 445 -0.71 14.82 -2.20
C VAL A 445 -1.70 13.87 -2.84
N TYR A 446 -2.98 14.07 -2.56
CA TYR A 446 -4.02 13.14 -2.96
C TYR A 446 -5.41 13.77 -3.07
N LEU A 447 -6.33 13.04 -3.69
CA LEU A 447 -7.76 13.29 -3.73
C LEU A 447 -8.49 12.29 -2.82
N SER A 448 -9.41 12.75 -1.98
CA SER A 448 -10.17 11.88 -1.07
C SER A 448 -11.61 12.39 -0.86
N LEU A 449 -12.51 11.47 -0.52
CA LEU A 449 -13.81 11.77 0.07
C LEU A 449 -13.75 11.30 1.52
N ASN A 450 -13.66 12.20 2.49
CA ASN A 450 -13.78 11.80 3.88
C ASN A 450 -15.17 12.17 4.41
N SER A 451 -15.91 11.17 4.87
CA SER A 451 -17.28 11.32 5.36
C SER A 451 -17.38 11.69 6.83
N ASN A 452 -16.31 11.48 7.61
CA ASN A 452 -16.35 11.55 9.07
C ASN A 452 -15.73 12.81 9.67
N ASN A 453 -15.11 13.66 8.87
CA ASN A 453 -14.64 15.00 9.26
C ASN A 453 -14.93 15.94 8.08
N ASN A 454 -15.33 17.19 8.35
CA ASN A 454 -15.64 18.22 7.34
C ASN A 454 -14.52 18.57 6.33
N ASN A 455 -13.47 17.74 6.24
CA ASN A 455 -12.36 17.81 5.29
C ASN A 455 -12.59 16.85 4.13
N SER A 456 -13.67 17.07 3.38
CA SER A 456 -13.89 16.42 2.09
C SER A 456 -13.15 17.17 1.00
N GLY A 457 -12.33 16.47 0.20
CA GLY A 457 -11.68 17.05 -0.97
C GLY A 457 -10.19 16.70 -1.12
N PRO A 458 -9.45 17.48 -1.93
CA PRO A 458 -8.01 17.30 -2.09
C PRO A 458 -7.29 17.48 -0.76
N SER A 459 -6.12 16.86 -0.62
CA SER A 459 -5.24 17.13 0.51
C SER A 459 -4.83 18.60 0.53
N TYR A 460 -4.53 19.13 1.71
CA TYR A 460 -4.05 20.51 1.88
C TYR A 460 -2.84 20.81 0.96
N HIS A 461 -1.91 19.87 0.86
CA HIS A 461 -0.73 19.99 0.00
C HIS A 461 -1.10 20.10 -1.48
N LEU A 462 -2.07 19.31 -1.96
CA LEU A 462 -2.56 19.44 -3.33
C LEU A 462 -3.23 20.81 -3.54
N GLY A 463 -4.07 21.26 -2.59
CA GLY A 463 -4.66 22.60 -2.64
C GLY A 463 -3.62 23.71 -2.77
N LEU A 464 -2.54 23.63 -1.98
CA LEU A 464 -1.42 24.57 -2.03
C LEU A 464 -0.69 24.53 -3.39
N ILE A 465 -0.41 23.33 -3.91
CA ILE A 465 0.22 23.16 -5.23
C ILE A 465 -0.64 23.80 -6.32
N LEU A 466 -1.94 23.51 -6.35
CA LEU A 466 -2.84 24.06 -7.37
C LEU A 466 -2.96 25.59 -7.27
N PHE A 467 -2.95 26.12 -6.06
CA PHE A 467 -2.93 27.56 -5.84
C PHE A 467 -1.63 28.23 -6.31
N LEU A 468 -0.48 27.59 -6.06
CA LEU A 468 0.81 28.06 -6.58
C LEU A 468 0.79 28.05 -8.11
N MET A 469 0.35 26.94 -8.73
CA MET A 469 0.20 26.83 -10.18
C MET A 469 -0.69 27.94 -10.76
N TYR A 470 -1.81 28.25 -10.10
CA TYR A 470 -2.66 29.37 -10.51
C TYR A 470 -1.91 30.71 -10.46
N THR A 471 -1.23 30.98 -9.35
CA THR A 471 -0.53 32.25 -9.14
C THR A 471 0.55 32.45 -10.21
N PHE A 472 1.27 31.37 -10.55
CA PHE A 472 2.21 31.38 -11.67
C PHE A 472 1.55 31.80 -12.97
N ILE A 473 0.46 31.13 -13.35
CA ILE A 473 -0.23 31.39 -14.62
C ILE A 473 -0.82 32.81 -14.63
N SER A 474 -1.38 33.28 -13.52
CA SER A 474 -1.95 34.62 -13.43
C SER A 474 -0.89 35.72 -13.48
N ASN A 475 0.30 35.51 -12.93
CA ASN A 475 1.39 36.48 -13.03
C ASN A 475 1.94 36.57 -14.45
N ILE A 476 1.84 35.49 -15.23
CA ILE A 476 2.15 35.50 -16.66
C ILE A 476 1.08 36.29 -17.43
N ASN A 477 -0.22 36.18 -17.08
CA ASN A 477 -1.30 36.95 -17.71
C ASN A 477 -1.14 38.47 -17.55
N ASN A 478 -0.64 38.93 -16.39
CA ASN A 478 -0.67 40.35 -16.02
C ASN A 478 0.56 41.15 -16.47
N ASN A 479 1.61 40.52 -17.00
CA ASN A 479 2.86 41.21 -17.32
C ASN A 479 3.22 41.13 -18.80
N ASP A 480 3.00 42.26 -19.51
CA ASP A 480 3.63 42.62 -20.79
C ASP A 480 5.17 42.85 -20.68
N ALA A 481 5.79 42.52 -19.55
CA ALA A 481 7.24 42.65 -19.36
C ALA A 481 7.82 41.40 -18.67
N GLN A 482 8.71 40.72 -19.40
CA GLN A 482 9.40 39.46 -19.07
C GLN A 482 10.26 39.46 -17.77
N GLN A 483 10.11 40.41 -16.85
CA GLN A 483 10.97 40.52 -15.65
C GLN A 483 10.26 40.55 -14.29
N GLN A 484 8.92 40.56 -14.22
CA GLN A 484 8.20 40.70 -12.94
C GLN A 484 7.51 39.44 -12.38
N CYS A 485 7.72 38.25 -12.96
CA CYS A 485 7.21 37.01 -12.35
C CYS A 485 7.78 36.73 -10.93
N TYR A 486 8.84 37.42 -10.53
CA TYR A 486 9.57 37.16 -9.29
C TYR A 486 9.18 38.05 -8.09
N GLN A 487 8.28 39.05 -8.24
CA GLN A 487 8.20 40.14 -7.25
C GLN A 487 6.88 40.35 -6.48
N SER A 488 5.85 39.51 -6.60
CA SER A 488 4.74 39.65 -5.63
C SER A 488 4.04 38.34 -5.30
N LEU A 489 4.63 37.56 -4.40
CA LEU A 489 3.81 36.75 -3.49
C LEU A 489 2.96 37.65 -2.57
N ASP A 490 3.34 38.92 -2.36
CA ASP A 490 2.53 39.89 -1.60
C ASP A 490 1.12 40.10 -2.19
N ASN A 491 0.95 39.89 -3.50
CA ASN A 491 -0.38 39.94 -4.11
C ASN A 491 -1.27 38.77 -3.69
N LEU A 492 -0.72 37.65 -3.18
CA LEU A 492 -1.51 36.50 -2.70
C LEU A 492 -2.50 36.89 -1.60
N TYR A 493 -2.12 37.80 -0.71
CA TYR A 493 -3.00 38.30 0.34
C TYR A 493 -4.15 39.17 -0.19
N ASN A 494 -4.02 39.71 -1.40
CA ASN A 494 -5.02 40.58 -2.02
C ASN A 494 -5.94 39.83 -3.00
N ILE A 495 -5.66 38.55 -3.30
CA ILE A 495 -6.54 37.75 -4.16
C ILE A 495 -7.79 37.39 -3.35
N SER A 496 -8.97 37.72 -3.90
CA SER A 496 -10.23 37.38 -3.23
C SER A 496 -10.38 35.87 -3.09
N GLU A 497 -10.89 35.40 -1.95
CA GLU A 497 -11.13 33.97 -1.68
C GLU A 497 -11.95 33.30 -2.81
N ASN A 498 -12.92 34.03 -3.36
CA ASN A 498 -13.73 33.56 -4.49
C ASN A 498 -12.90 33.28 -5.75
N THR A 499 -11.90 34.12 -6.03
CA THR A 499 -11.00 33.94 -7.17
C THR A 499 -10.12 32.70 -6.97
N ILE A 500 -9.56 32.53 -5.77
CA ILE A 500 -8.76 31.35 -5.44
C ILE A 500 -9.59 30.07 -5.60
N TYR A 501 -10.78 30.07 -5.02
CA TYR A 501 -11.73 28.97 -5.11
C TYR A 501 -12.06 28.61 -6.56
N SER A 502 -12.46 29.61 -7.35
CA SER A 502 -12.84 29.41 -8.75
C SER A 502 -11.70 28.78 -9.57
N THR A 503 -10.45 29.19 -9.32
CA THR A 503 -9.34 28.64 -10.10
C THR A 503 -8.92 27.27 -9.61
N ILE A 504 -8.84 27.03 -8.30
CA ILE A 504 -8.55 25.69 -7.78
C ILE A 504 -9.62 24.72 -8.29
N GLN A 505 -10.90 25.11 -8.29
CA GLN A 505 -11.98 24.31 -8.86
C GLN A 505 -11.78 24.02 -10.36
N THR A 506 -11.31 25.00 -11.13
CA THR A 506 -11.03 24.82 -12.56
C THR A 506 -9.90 23.81 -12.78
N LEU A 507 -8.82 23.90 -12.00
CA LEU A 507 -7.70 22.96 -12.08
C LEU A 507 -8.10 21.56 -11.62
N LEU A 508 -8.90 21.45 -10.56
CA LEU A 508 -9.45 20.18 -10.10
C LEU A 508 -10.33 19.53 -11.17
N ASN A 509 -11.22 20.28 -11.82
CA ASN A 509 -12.02 19.76 -12.92
C ASN A 509 -11.16 19.24 -14.07
N ARG A 510 -10.02 19.89 -14.35
CA ARG A 510 -9.04 19.42 -15.34
C ARG A 510 -8.39 18.10 -14.88
N ILE A 511 -8.01 18.00 -13.61
CA ILE A 511 -7.50 16.76 -13.01
C ILE A 511 -8.52 15.63 -13.15
N TYR A 512 -9.79 15.86 -12.80
CA TYR A 512 -10.85 14.85 -12.90
C TYR A 512 -11.05 14.36 -14.33
N THR A 513 -11.00 15.28 -15.30
CA THR A 513 -11.09 14.94 -16.73
C THR A 513 -9.93 14.03 -17.15
N ILE A 514 -8.70 14.39 -16.78
CA ILE A 514 -7.50 13.58 -17.07
C ILE A 514 -7.63 12.19 -16.42
N LEU A 515 -8.05 12.11 -15.16
CA LEU A 515 -8.19 10.84 -14.45
C LEU A 515 -9.26 9.92 -15.11
N LEU A 516 -10.38 10.49 -15.58
CA LEU A 516 -11.41 9.72 -16.30
C LEU A 516 -10.91 9.24 -17.67
N GLU A 517 -10.10 10.04 -18.37
CA GLU A 517 -9.47 9.65 -19.63
C GLU A 517 -8.45 8.52 -19.42
N GLN A 518 -7.55 8.66 -18.43
CA GLN A 518 -6.59 7.62 -18.05
C GLN A 518 -7.31 6.30 -17.72
N LEU A 519 -8.39 6.37 -16.95
CA LEU A 519 -9.17 5.20 -16.57
C LEU A 519 -9.82 4.50 -17.77
N LYS A 520 -10.30 5.28 -18.74
CA LYS A 520 -10.86 4.74 -19.97
C LYS A 520 -9.80 3.99 -20.77
N ASP A 521 -8.63 4.59 -20.95
CA ASP A 521 -7.54 3.98 -21.71
C ASP A 521 -7.00 2.71 -21.02
N ASP A 522 -6.93 2.73 -19.69
CA ASP A 522 -6.51 1.57 -18.88
C ASP A 522 -7.51 0.42 -18.98
N ARG A 523 -8.82 0.70 -18.97
CA ARG A 523 -9.85 -0.29 -19.24
C ARG A 523 -9.70 -0.90 -20.64
N GLU A 524 -9.49 -0.08 -21.67
CA GLU A 524 -9.31 -0.56 -23.04
C GLU A 524 -8.09 -1.49 -23.16
N LYS A 525 -6.96 -1.14 -22.51
CA LYS A 525 -5.77 -2.01 -22.42
C LYS A 525 -6.08 -3.36 -21.77
N ILE A 526 -6.79 -3.38 -20.64
CA ILE A 526 -7.15 -4.62 -19.93
C ILE A 526 -8.15 -5.46 -20.74
N VAL A 527 -9.16 -4.86 -21.37
CA VAL A 527 -10.10 -5.58 -22.25
C VAL A 527 -9.36 -6.20 -23.44
N HIS A 528 -8.42 -5.46 -24.04
CA HIS A 528 -7.60 -6.00 -25.12
C HIS A 528 -6.75 -7.18 -24.64
N LEU A 529 -6.15 -7.08 -23.44
CA LEU A 529 -5.38 -8.17 -22.84
C LEU A 529 -6.23 -9.41 -22.59
N MET A 530 -7.43 -9.26 -22.02
CA MET A 530 -8.38 -10.35 -21.76
C MET A 530 -8.82 -11.09 -23.03
N ASN A 531 -8.95 -10.36 -24.14
CA ASN A 531 -9.36 -10.92 -25.43
C ASN A 531 -8.18 -11.44 -26.28
N ASN A 532 -6.93 -11.30 -25.82
CA ASN A 532 -5.78 -11.71 -26.60
C ASN A 532 -5.62 -13.25 -26.63
N PRO A 533 -5.75 -13.91 -27.79
CA PRO A 533 -5.65 -15.37 -27.89
C PRO A 533 -4.32 -15.93 -27.39
N THR A 534 -3.22 -15.17 -27.51
CA THR A 534 -1.89 -15.63 -27.05
C THR A 534 -1.83 -15.76 -25.53
N CYS A 535 -2.67 -15.03 -24.80
CA CYS A 535 -2.70 -15.02 -23.34
C CYS A 535 -3.79 -15.95 -22.76
N GLN A 536 -4.60 -16.59 -23.61
CA GLN A 536 -5.58 -17.61 -23.20
C GLN A 536 -4.95 -19.01 -23.00
N HIS A 537 -3.68 -19.18 -23.39
CA HIS A 537 -2.92 -20.40 -23.16
C HIS A 537 -2.02 -20.22 -21.94
N ASN A 538 -2.44 -20.69 -20.75
CA ASN A 538 -1.61 -21.33 -19.71
C ASN A 538 -2.33 -21.38 -18.34
N LEU A 539 -2.62 -22.60 -17.86
CA LEU A 539 -2.29 -23.11 -16.52
C LEU A 539 -2.62 -24.62 -16.46
N SER A 540 -1.92 -25.44 -17.24
CA SER A 540 -2.03 -26.91 -17.15
C SER A 540 -0.94 -27.53 -16.26
N THR A 541 0.03 -26.73 -15.79
CA THR A 541 1.25 -27.25 -15.12
C THR A 541 1.36 -26.94 -13.63
N LEU A 542 0.39 -26.23 -13.03
CA LEU A 542 0.42 -25.88 -11.60
C LEU A 542 -0.62 -26.64 -10.77
N MET A 543 -0.90 -27.92 -11.05
CA MET A 543 -1.68 -28.76 -10.12
C MET A 543 -1.23 -30.22 -10.20
N SER A 544 -0.28 -30.63 -9.36
CA SER A 544 -0.25 -32.02 -8.89
C SER A 544 -1.14 -32.14 -7.66
N SER A 545 -2.17 -32.97 -7.81
CA SER A 545 -3.13 -33.42 -6.79
C SER A 545 -3.95 -32.35 -6.07
N ALA A 546 -4.91 -31.74 -6.77
CA ALA A 546 -6.32 -32.15 -6.79
C ALA A 546 -7.23 -30.96 -7.21
N SER A 547 -8.38 -31.27 -7.83
CA SER A 547 -9.57 -30.48 -8.21
C SER A 547 -9.52 -29.01 -8.74
N LEU A 548 -10.00 -28.89 -9.99
CA LEU A 548 -11.19 -28.13 -10.42
C LEU A 548 -11.21 -26.59 -10.25
N THR A 549 -10.28 -25.91 -10.92
CA THR A 549 -10.50 -25.11 -12.14
C THR A 549 -9.14 -24.50 -12.47
N SER A 550 -8.56 -24.78 -13.65
CA SER A 550 -7.40 -24.02 -14.11
C SER A 550 -7.86 -22.59 -14.38
N ILE A 551 -7.72 -21.72 -13.39
CA ILE A 551 -8.00 -20.29 -13.57
C ILE A 551 -6.88 -19.76 -14.44
N CYS A 552 -7.25 -19.17 -15.58
CA CYS A 552 -6.30 -18.42 -16.39
C CYS A 552 -5.88 -17.19 -15.59
N LEU A 553 -4.59 -17.08 -15.26
CA LEU A 553 -4.07 -15.98 -14.44
C LEU A 553 -4.33 -14.62 -15.07
N VAL A 554 -4.26 -14.55 -16.41
CA VAL A 554 -4.58 -13.35 -17.19
C VAL A 554 -6.05 -12.96 -17.03
N ASP A 555 -6.96 -13.93 -17.13
CA ASP A 555 -8.40 -13.69 -16.96
C ASP A 555 -8.71 -13.20 -15.54
N GLN A 556 -8.09 -13.79 -14.52
CA GLN A 556 -8.23 -13.34 -13.15
C GLN A 556 -7.70 -11.92 -12.96
N PHE A 557 -6.47 -11.65 -13.41
CA PHE A 557 -5.86 -10.32 -13.38
C PHE A 557 -6.75 -9.27 -14.05
N CYS A 558 -7.24 -9.56 -15.25
CA CYS A 558 -8.10 -8.66 -16.00
C CYS A 558 -9.43 -8.39 -15.28
N LYS A 559 -10.09 -9.42 -14.72
CA LYS A 559 -11.36 -9.27 -14.00
C LYS A 559 -11.22 -8.40 -12.77
N GLU A 560 -10.19 -8.61 -11.95
CA GLU A 560 -9.96 -7.81 -10.75
C GLU A 560 -9.68 -6.34 -11.11
N PHE A 561 -8.83 -6.08 -12.12
CA PHE A 561 -8.59 -4.71 -12.56
C PHE A 561 -9.83 -4.03 -13.17
N LEU A 562 -10.64 -4.75 -13.95
CA LEU A 562 -11.88 -4.18 -14.49
C LEU A 562 -12.86 -3.81 -13.37
N TYR A 563 -13.00 -4.66 -12.35
CA TYR A 563 -13.82 -4.37 -11.20
C TYR A 563 -13.27 -3.20 -10.37
N TYR A 564 -11.95 -3.14 -10.17
CA TYR A 564 -11.29 -2.00 -9.54
C TYR A 564 -11.56 -0.70 -10.29
N PHE A 565 -11.48 -0.72 -11.63
CA PHE A 565 -11.76 0.45 -12.45
C PHE A 565 -13.23 0.90 -12.34
N ASP A 566 -14.18 -0.03 -12.19
CA ASP A 566 -15.58 0.32 -11.89
C ASP A 566 -15.71 1.10 -10.58
N GLN A 567 -15.05 0.62 -9.51
CA GLN A 567 -15.12 1.30 -8.21
C GLN A 567 -14.41 2.67 -8.25
N ARG A 568 -13.25 2.73 -8.90
CA ARG A 568 -12.47 3.97 -9.06
C ARG A 568 -13.21 5.01 -9.90
N GLU A 569 -13.95 4.60 -10.92
CA GLU A 569 -14.79 5.52 -11.71
C GLU A 569 -15.91 6.12 -10.87
N CYS A 570 -16.59 5.31 -10.07
CA CYS A 570 -17.62 5.76 -9.14
C CYS A 570 -17.04 6.78 -8.14
N PHE A 571 -15.84 6.52 -7.62
CA PHE A 571 -15.14 7.44 -6.73
C PHE A 571 -14.81 8.78 -7.43
N ILE A 572 -14.18 8.75 -8.61
CA ILE A 572 -13.81 9.97 -9.34
C ILE A 572 -15.04 10.83 -9.65
N LYS A 573 -16.15 10.22 -10.08
CA LYS A 573 -17.42 10.93 -10.35
C LYS A 573 -18.09 11.48 -9.08
N SER A 574 -17.76 10.95 -7.91
CA SER A 574 -18.29 11.46 -6.64
C SER A 574 -17.48 12.66 -6.13
N LEU A 575 -16.19 12.77 -6.47
CA LEU A 575 -15.37 13.95 -6.18
C LEU A 575 -15.96 15.25 -6.77
N THR A 576 -16.66 15.17 -7.91
CA THR A 576 -17.31 16.33 -8.54
C THR A 576 -18.49 16.90 -7.76
N ILE A 577 -19.07 16.18 -6.80
CA ILE A 577 -20.30 16.57 -6.10
C ILE A 577 -20.04 17.31 -4.78
N ILE A 578 -18.82 17.26 -4.23
CA ILE A 578 -18.57 17.73 -2.86
C ILE A 578 -17.74 19.02 -2.82
N SER A 579 -18.40 20.03 -2.26
CA SER A 579 -18.02 21.44 -2.14
C SER A 579 -16.77 21.65 -1.27
N MET A 580 -15.79 22.38 -1.82
CA MET A 580 -14.56 22.86 -1.16
C MET A 580 -14.81 23.95 -0.08
N CYS A 581 -15.88 23.86 0.72
CA CYS A 581 -16.25 24.92 1.68
C CYS A 581 -15.22 25.22 2.78
N TYR A 582 -14.14 24.42 2.95
CA TYR A 582 -13.28 24.51 4.14
C TYR A 582 -11.77 24.67 3.90
N MET A 583 -11.30 24.75 2.65
CA MET A 583 -9.86 24.55 2.37
C MET A 583 -8.94 25.75 2.66
N LEU A 584 -9.46 26.98 2.81
CA LEU A 584 -8.62 28.19 2.94
C LEU A 584 -8.93 29.04 4.17
N VAL A 585 -9.85 28.60 5.04
CA VAL A 585 -10.12 29.31 6.28
C VAL A 585 -9.21 28.73 7.37
N PRO A 586 -8.12 29.41 7.80
CA PRO A 586 -7.57 29.11 9.10
C PRO A 586 -8.70 29.43 10.08
N SER A 587 -9.21 28.41 10.75
CA SER A 587 -10.31 28.52 11.71
C SER A 587 -9.93 29.52 12.81
N ARG A 588 -10.22 30.80 12.58
CA ARG A 588 -10.43 31.76 13.66
C ARG A 588 -11.71 31.27 14.32
N THR A 589 -11.56 30.69 15.52
CA THR A 589 -12.63 30.28 16.45
C THR A 589 -13.30 28.92 16.19
N VAL A 590 -12.69 27.85 16.72
CA VAL A 590 -13.45 26.74 17.31
C VAL A 590 -12.87 26.44 18.70
N THR A 591 -13.40 27.12 19.71
CA THR A 591 -13.27 26.70 21.10
C THR A 591 -14.27 25.57 21.32
N GLY A 592 -13.84 24.31 21.22
CA GLY A 592 -14.73 23.16 21.35
C GLY A 592 -13.97 21.85 21.54
N VAL A 593 -13.76 21.51 22.80
CA VAL A 593 -13.22 20.25 23.36
C VAL A 593 -13.49 19.01 22.49
N PHE A 594 -12.47 18.52 21.76
CA PHE A 594 -12.38 17.12 21.32
C PHE A 594 -10.93 16.62 21.40
N SER A 595 -10.82 15.33 21.77
CA SER A 595 -9.66 14.60 22.26
C SER A 595 -8.49 14.50 21.25
N PRO A 596 -7.21 14.44 21.70
CA PRO A 596 -6.06 14.53 20.82
C PRO A 596 -5.71 13.16 20.21
N CYS A 597 -5.89 13.04 18.91
CA CYS A 597 -5.14 12.11 18.07
C CYS A 597 -4.47 12.94 16.97
N LEU A 598 -3.14 13.05 17.06
CA LEU A 598 -2.19 13.82 16.24
C LEU A 598 -2.27 15.37 16.32
N PRO A 599 -1.16 16.06 16.70
CA PRO A 599 -1.06 17.50 16.61
C PRO A 599 -0.70 17.90 15.17
N LEU A 600 -1.68 18.37 14.39
CA LEU A 600 -1.47 19.09 13.13
C LEU A 600 -1.82 20.59 13.22
N GLU A 601 -2.10 21.11 14.42
CA GLU A 601 -2.57 22.49 14.60
C GLU A 601 -1.46 23.55 14.81
N LEU A 602 -0.17 23.23 14.59
CA LEU A 602 0.93 24.21 14.75
C LEU A 602 1.83 24.44 13.52
N GLU A 603 1.60 23.74 12.41
CA GLU A 603 2.43 23.90 11.21
C GLU A 603 1.78 24.74 10.10
N SER A 604 0.45 24.87 10.04
CA SER A 604 -0.22 25.62 8.96
C SER A 604 0.05 27.14 9.03
N GLN A 605 0.12 27.73 10.22
CA GLN A 605 0.53 29.13 10.38
C GLN A 605 2.03 29.33 10.14
N ASN A 606 2.86 28.34 10.49
CA ASN A 606 4.31 28.41 10.33
C ASN A 606 4.77 28.16 8.88
N LEU A 607 4.05 27.41 8.05
CA LEU A 607 4.44 27.16 6.66
C LEU A 607 4.20 28.40 5.77
N LEU A 608 3.05 29.07 5.94
CA LEU A 608 2.82 30.38 5.31
C LEU A 608 3.81 31.43 5.84
N GLN A 609 4.07 31.49 7.16
CA GLN A 609 5.08 32.41 7.71
C GLN A 609 6.54 32.07 7.31
N ARG A 610 6.89 30.78 7.16
CA ARG A 610 8.20 30.35 6.64
C ARG A 610 8.35 30.68 5.15
N PHE A 611 7.27 30.65 4.38
CA PHE A 611 7.24 31.18 3.02
C PHE A 611 7.62 32.66 2.98
N PHE A 612 7.17 33.45 3.97
CA PHE A 612 7.43 34.89 4.04
C PHE A 612 8.83 35.28 4.55
N PHE A 613 9.49 34.43 5.33
CA PHE A 613 10.83 34.74 5.89
C PHE A 613 12.01 34.28 5.04
N VAL A 614 11.79 33.50 3.97
CA VAL A 614 12.85 33.07 3.04
C VAL A 614 12.95 33.98 1.81
N TYR A 615 12.06 34.99 1.67
CA TYR A 615 12.02 35.93 0.54
C TYR A 615 11.97 37.41 0.95
N ILE A 616 12.67 37.76 2.04
CA ILE A 616 13.25 39.11 2.29
C ILE A 616 14.75 38.87 2.50
#